data_AF-A0A147GMQ3-F1
#
_entry.id   AF-A0A147GMQ3-F1
#
_cell.length_a   1.000
_cell.length_b   1.000
_cell.length_c   1.000
_cell.angle_alpha   90.00
_cell.angle_beta   90.00
_cell.angle_gamma   90.00
#
_symmetry.space_group_name_H-M   'P 1'
#
loop_
_entity.id
_entity.type
_entity.pdbx_description
1 polymer ?
#
loop_
_entity_poly.entity_id
_entity_poly.type
_entity_poly.pdbx_seq_one_letter_code
_entity_poly.pdbx_strand_id
1 'polypeptide(L)'
;MPLFDKWRWPRGIDAAPDHIHLITEEARLSKHLFKLAAQATRYGEFTRAKRGESTDAANRFLDHDDWAMVEPSSMRSLIQLAGQVRRHRAGPVAGANMTVLGSNLRRYERPDQPACCKPGFETLHEPFRLKTHDLRGLLGRPATSADSWHVDAQPRVALLPSGKLFPGRRLVDLEHARMHDMLLPMTLRRPSAAEA
;
A
#
# COMPACT_ATOMS: atom_id res chain seq x y z
N MET A 1 18.97 -3.46 14.91
CA MET A 1 18.45 -4.79 14.49
C MET A 1 18.77 -4.97 13.01
N PRO A 2 19.71 -5.85 12.62
CA PRO A 2 20.24 -5.91 11.26
C PRO A 2 19.54 -6.97 10.39
N LEU A 3 18.20 -7.11 10.51
CA LEU A 3 17.47 -8.14 9.77
C LEU A 3 17.26 -7.75 8.28
N PHE A 4 17.38 -6.46 7.95
CA PHE A 4 17.06 -5.95 6.62
C PHE A 4 18.27 -5.71 5.70
N ASP A 5 19.50 -5.66 6.23
CA ASP A 5 20.71 -5.41 5.42
C ASP A 5 21.10 -6.59 4.51
N LYS A 6 20.56 -7.79 4.76
CA LYS A 6 20.71 -8.95 3.87
C LYS A 6 19.73 -8.93 2.68
N TRP A 7 18.76 -8.02 2.65
CA TRP A 7 17.83 -7.86 1.53
C TRP A 7 18.49 -7.07 0.41
N ARG A 8 19.31 -7.76 -0.35
CA ARG A 8 19.91 -7.25 -1.59
C ARG A 8 18.87 -7.30 -2.72
N TRP A 9 17.84 -6.47 -2.59
CA TRP A 9 16.92 -6.12 -3.66
C TRP A 9 17.45 -4.87 -4.34
N PRO A 10 18.18 -4.97 -5.48
CA PRO A 10 17.54 -5.08 -6.81
C PRO A 10 18.12 -6.13 -7.81
N ARG A 11 19.17 -6.89 -7.48
CA ARG A 11 20.01 -7.48 -8.54
C ARG A 11 19.38 -8.60 -9.39
N GLY A 12 18.42 -9.36 -8.85
CA GLY A 12 17.82 -10.49 -9.59
C GLY A 12 16.77 -10.04 -10.61
N ILE A 13 15.94 -9.05 -10.25
CA ILE A 13 14.94 -8.47 -11.16
C ILE A 13 15.60 -7.61 -12.22
N ASP A 14 16.53 -6.74 -11.83
CA ASP A 14 17.18 -5.82 -12.78
C ASP A 14 18.08 -6.55 -13.78
N ALA A 15 18.52 -7.78 -13.44
CA ALA A 15 19.34 -8.63 -14.31
C ALA A 15 18.54 -9.70 -15.06
N ALA A 16 17.21 -9.76 -14.92
CA ALA A 16 16.39 -10.75 -15.60
C ALA A 16 16.37 -10.45 -17.12
N PRO A 17 16.89 -11.36 -17.97
CA PRO A 17 16.99 -11.11 -19.42
C PRO A 17 15.64 -11.19 -20.15
N ASP A 18 14.64 -11.83 -19.54
CA ASP A 18 13.30 -12.01 -20.11
C ASP A 18 12.22 -12.18 -19.02
N HIS A 19 10.96 -12.27 -19.46
CA HIS A 19 9.79 -12.42 -18.59
C HIS A 19 9.77 -13.73 -17.79
N ILE A 20 10.34 -14.82 -18.32
CA ILE A 20 10.37 -16.13 -17.62
C ILE A 20 11.32 -16.05 -16.44
N HIS A 21 12.49 -15.42 -16.62
CA HIS A 21 13.43 -15.18 -15.54
C HIS A 21 12.84 -14.26 -14.47
N LEU A 22 12.08 -13.22 -14.88
CA LEU A 22 11.41 -12.33 -13.94
C LEU A 22 10.39 -13.07 -13.06
N ILE A 23 9.53 -13.90 -13.67
CA ILE A 23 8.53 -14.71 -12.95
C ILE A 23 9.20 -15.77 -12.06
N THR A 24 10.34 -16.31 -12.50
CA THR A 24 11.13 -17.26 -11.71
C THR A 24 11.71 -16.61 -10.46
N GLU A 25 12.25 -15.39 -10.58
CA GLU A 25 12.75 -14.62 -9.45
C GLU A 25 11.60 -14.26 -8.50
N GLU A 26 10.46 -13.80 -9.01
CA GLU A 26 9.25 -13.54 -8.22
C GLU A 26 8.83 -14.77 -7.40
N ALA A 27 8.77 -15.95 -8.01
CA ALA A 27 8.41 -17.20 -7.34
C ALA A 27 9.44 -17.58 -6.26
N ARG A 28 10.74 -17.39 -6.54
CA ARG A 28 11.82 -17.68 -5.59
C ARG A 28 11.73 -16.79 -4.34
N LEU A 29 11.42 -15.52 -4.52
CA LEU A 29 11.28 -14.57 -3.41
C LEU A 29 10.02 -14.83 -2.61
N SER A 30 8.91 -15.11 -3.29
CA SER A 30 7.65 -15.47 -2.64
C SER A 30 7.86 -16.70 -1.73
N LYS A 31 8.57 -17.71 -2.22
CA LYS A 31 8.96 -18.88 -1.41
C LYS A 31 9.83 -18.51 -0.21
N HIS A 32 10.79 -17.59 -0.39
CA HIS A 32 11.66 -17.14 0.69
C HIS A 32 10.89 -16.35 1.76
N LEU A 33 9.98 -15.47 1.34
CA LEU A 33 9.09 -14.69 2.21
C LEU A 33 8.19 -15.59 3.04
N PHE A 34 7.58 -16.61 2.43
CA PHE A 34 6.77 -17.58 3.18
C PHE A 34 7.59 -18.31 4.24
N LYS A 35 8.83 -18.72 3.91
CA LYS A 35 9.72 -19.36 4.88
C LYS A 35 10.05 -18.42 6.06
N LEU A 36 10.36 -17.16 5.78
CA LEU A 36 10.65 -16.17 6.83
C LEU A 36 9.43 -15.88 7.70
N ALA A 37 8.24 -15.75 7.10
CA ALA A 37 6.99 -15.54 7.82
C ALA A 37 6.66 -16.72 8.76
N ALA A 38 6.86 -17.96 8.28
CA ALA A 38 6.66 -19.16 9.10
C ALA A 38 7.66 -19.22 10.27
N GLN A 39 8.92 -18.83 10.06
CA GLN A 39 9.92 -18.74 11.12
C GLN A 39 9.59 -17.66 12.15
N ALA A 40 9.22 -16.45 11.70
CA ALA A 40 8.92 -15.33 12.57
C ALA A 40 7.69 -15.59 13.47
N THR A 41 6.71 -16.32 12.96
CA THR A 41 5.50 -16.69 13.71
C THR A 41 5.63 -18.00 14.48
N ARG A 42 6.77 -18.71 14.37
CA ARG A 42 6.99 -20.07 14.90
C ARG A 42 5.92 -21.07 14.42
N TYR A 43 5.46 -20.90 13.18
CA TYR A 43 4.46 -21.76 12.55
C TYR A 43 4.98 -23.19 12.27
N GLY A 44 6.30 -23.34 12.09
CA GLY A 44 6.94 -24.60 11.73
C GLY A 44 7.25 -24.69 10.23
N GLU A 45 7.33 -25.91 9.69
CA GLU A 45 7.50 -26.13 8.25
C GLU A 45 6.24 -25.72 7.50
N PHE A 46 6.39 -24.81 6.53
CA PHE A 46 5.30 -24.31 5.70
C PHE A 46 5.55 -24.62 4.23
N THR A 47 4.54 -25.19 3.57
CA THR A 47 4.53 -25.40 2.11
C THR A 47 3.29 -24.76 1.53
N ARG A 48 3.45 -23.85 0.55
CA ARG A 48 2.31 -23.24 -0.15
C ARG A 48 1.62 -24.30 -1.02
N ALA A 49 0.35 -24.57 -0.73
CA ALA A 49 -0.52 -25.42 -1.51
C ALA A 49 -0.98 -24.71 -2.78
N LYS A 50 -1.19 -25.49 -3.84
CA LYS A 50 -1.81 -25.00 -5.07
C LYS A 50 -3.31 -25.29 -5.01
N ARG A 51 -4.12 -24.43 -5.65
CA ARG A 51 -5.55 -24.64 -5.88
C ARG A 51 -6.41 -24.88 -4.61
N GLY A 52 -5.98 -24.38 -3.45
CA GLY A 52 -6.76 -24.50 -2.21
C GLY A 52 -6.86 -25.94 -1.66
N GLU A 53 -5.96 -26.84 -2.06
CA GLU A 53 -6.00 -28.27 -1.70
C GLU A 53 -5.54 -28.56 -0.26
N SER A 54 -5.06 -27.55 0.49
CA SER A 54 -4.55 -27.73 1.84
C SER A 54 -5.54 -27.34 2.93
N THR A 55 -5.55 -28.15 3.99
CA THR A 55 -6.35 -27.94 5.20
C THR A 55 -5.61 -27.17 6.29
N ASP A 56 -4.30 -26.94 6.13
CA ASP A 56 -3.49 -26.19 7.11
C ASP A 56 -3.95 -24.74 7.21
N ALA A 57 -3.86 -24.17 8.42
CA ALA A 57 -4.41 -22.85 8.70
C ALA A 57 -3.78 -21.77 7.82
N ALA A 58 -2.46 -21.81 7.59
CA ALA A 58 -1.76 -20.81 6.80
C ALA A 58 -2.16 -20.84 5.32
N ASN A 59 -2.27 -22.00 4.65
CA ASN A 59 -2.79 -22.00 3.29
C ASN A 59 -4.25 -21.58 3.25
N ARG A 60 -5.08 -22.04 4.19
CA ARG A 60 -6.47 -21.56 4.25
C ARG A 60 -6.54 -20.05 4.39
N PHE A 61 -5.70 -19.43 5.22
CA PHE A 61 -5.61 -17.98 5.33
C PHE A 61 -5.09 -17.31 4.03
N LEU A 62 -4.09 -17.89 3.37
CA LEU A 62 -3.55 -17.36 2.11
C LEU A 62 -4.47 -17.57 0.90
N ASP A 63 -5.37 -18.55 0.97
CA ASP A 63 -6.43 -18.83 -0.01
C ASP A 63 -7.73 -18.09 0.33
N HIS A 64 -7.79 -17.39 1.48
CA HIS A 64 -8.97 -16.67 1.92
C HIS A 64 -8.99 -15.26 1.32
N ASP A 65 -9.50 -15.14 0.09
CA ASP A 65 -9.81 -13.83 -0.53
C ASP A 65 -10.89 -13.04 0.25
N ASP A 66 -11.43 -13.56 1.35
CA ASP A 66 -12.54 -12.94 2.07
C ASP A 66 -12.12 -11.80 2.97
N TRP A 67 -10.83 -11.69 3.32
CA TRP A 67 -10.36 -10.59 4.16
C TRP A 67 -8.94 -10.12 3.78
N ALA A 68 -8.61 -8.87 4.11
CA ALA A 68 -7.27 -8.33 3.94
C ALA A 68 -6.82 -7.47 5.13
N MET A 69 -5.53 -7.53 5.45
CA MET A 69 -4.87 -6.58 6.35
C MET A 69 -3.81 -5.81 5.55
N VAL A 70 -3.91 -4.48 5.55
CA VAL A 70 -3.18 -3.65 4.61
C VAL A 70 -2.51 -2.47 5.29
N GLU A 71 -1.27 -2.22 4.91
CA GLU A 71 -0.54 -1.03 5.28
C GLU A 71 -0.91 0.15 4.34
N PRO A 72 -1.21 1.35 4.86
CA PRO A 72 -1.51 2.49 4.01
C PRO A 72 -0.23 2.97 3.31
N SER A 73 -0.28 3.03 1.97
CA SER A 73 0.78 3.60 1.12
C SER A 73 0.24 4.62 0.12
N SER A 74 -0.95 4.35 -0.43
CA SER A 74 -1.70 5.21 -1.34
C SER A 74 -3.17 4.80 -1.34
N MET A 75 -4.07 5.73 -1.67
CA MET A 75 -5.46 5.46 -1.98
C MET A 75 -5.59 4.48 -3.15
N ARG A 76 -4.70 4.53 -4.16
CA ARG A 76 -4.67 3.54 -5.25
C ARG A 76 -4.56 2.11 -4.71
N SER A 77 -3.57 1.90 -3.85
CA SER A 77 -3.25 0.59 -3.30
C SER A 77 -4.41 0.05 -2.48
N LEU A 78 -5.05 0.92 -1.67
CA LEU A 78 -6.25 0.55 -0.91
C LEU A 78 -7.41 0.13 -1.83
N ILE A 79 -7.70 0.90 -2.89
CA ILE A 79 -8.78 0.56 -3.86
C ILE A 79 -8.48 -0.75 -4.56
N GLN A 80 -7.25 -0.93 -5.05
CA GLN A 80 -6.87 -2.14 -5.79
C GLN A 80 -6.94 -3.38 -4.93
N LEU A 81 -6.47 -3.30 -3.67
CA LEU A 81 -6.55 -4.40 -2.72
C LEU A 81 -8.00 -4.69 -2.33
N ALA A 82 -8.81 -3.67 -2.07
CA ALA A 82 -10.23 -3.85 -1.82
C ALA A 82 -10.94 -4.59 -2.96
N GLY A 83 -10.56 -4.32 -4.22
CA GLY A 83 -11.07 -5.05 -5.38
C GLY A 83 -10.58 -6.51 -5.53
N GLN A 84 -9.53 -6.92 -4.81
CA GLN A 84 -9.15 -8.33 -4.72
C GLN A 84 -9.94 -9.08 -3.64
N VAL A 85 -10.41 -8.37 -2.61
CA VAL A 85 -11.20 -8.99 -1.54
C VAL A 85 -12.58 -9.39 -2.07
N ARG A 86 -12.91 -10.68 -1.95
CA ARG A 86 -14.17 -11.32 -2.41
C ARG A 86 -14.46 -11.12 -3.90
N ARG A 87 -13.44 -10.90 -4.72
CA ARG A 87 -13.51 -10.67 -6.18
C ARG A 87 -14.43 -11.64 -6.94
N HIS A 88 -14.54 -12.88 -6.50
CA HIS A 88 -15.31 -13.93 -7.17
C HIS A 88 -16.55 -14.41 -6.41
N ARG A 89 -16.96 -13.71 -5.35
CA ARG A 89 -18.10 -14.12 -4.51
C ARG A 89 -19.25 -13.15 -4.64
N ALA A 90 -20.40 -13.64 -5.08
CA ALA A 90 -21.64 -12.88 -5.09
C ALA A 90 -22.19 -12.68 -3.65
N GLY A 91 -23.02 -11.66 -3.48
CA GLY A 91 -23.74 -11.37 -2.24
C GLY A 91 -23.13 -10.25 -1.38
N PRO A 92 -23.90 -9.71 -0.42
CA PRO A 92 -23.47 -8.60 0.42
C PRO A 92 -22.35 -9.00 1.38
N VAL A 93 -21.52 -8.03 1.75
CA VAL A 93 -20.49 -8.19 2.79
C VAL A 93 -21.15 -8.04 4.16
N ALA A 94 -21.06 -9.06 5.01
CA ALA A 94 -21.73 -9.10 6.32
C ALA A 94 -21.02 -8.32 7.44
N GLY A 95 -19.81 -7.81 7.20
CA GLY A 95 -19.02 -7.10 8.19
C GLY A 95 -17.70 -6.57 7.61
N ALA A 96 -16.87 -5.94 8.43
CA ALA A 96 -15.57 -5.44 7.97
C ALA A 96 -14.69 -6.60 7.49
N ASN A 97 -14.32 -6.55 6.21
CA ASN A 97 -13.51 -7.55 5.53
C ASN A 97 -12.15 -6.99 5.07
N MET A 98 -11.82 -5.77 5.44
CA MET A 98 -10.50 -5.20 5.23
C MET A 98 -10.12 -4.37 6.45
N THR A 99 -8.97 -4.66 7.02
CA THR A 99 -8.37 -3.86 8.11
C THR A 99 -7.20 -3.09 7.54
N VAL A 100 -7.22 -1.77 7.68
CA VAL A 100 -6.10 -0.91 7.28
C VAL A 100 -5.38 -0.45 8.53
N LEU A 101 -4.06 -0.59 8.55
CA LEU A 101 -3.23 -0.09 9.64
C LEU A 101 -3.41 1.43 9.79
N GLY A 102 -3.44 1.89 11.05
CA GLY A 102 -3.54 3.32 11.34
C GLY A 102 -2.34 4.12 10.83
N SER A 103 -1.22 3.47 10.52
CA SER A 103 -0.05 4.13 9.96
C SER A 103 0.86 3.15 9.21
N ASN A 104 1.71 3.69 8.35
CA ASN A 104 2.74 2.96 7.61
C ASN A 104 3.88 2.56 8.56
N LEU A 105 4.46 1.36 8.41
CA LEU A 105 5.57 0.84 9.21
C LEU A 105 6.79 1.77 9.14
N ARG A 106 7.07 2.32 7.97
CA ARG A 106 8.20 3.22 7.74
C ARG A 106 8.19 4.45 8.65
N ARG A 107 7.00 4.90 9.08
CA ARG A 107 6.88 5.99 10.07
C ARG A 107 7.60 5.64 11.38
N TYR A 108 7.48 4.39 11.83
CA TYR A 108 8.08 3.94 13.08
C TYR A 108 9.57 3.64 12.93
N GLU A 109 9.99 3.16 11.77
CA GLU A 109 11.41 2.92 11.48
C GLU A 109 12.19 4.22 11.23
N ARG A 110 11.53 5.21 10.65
CA ARG A 110 12.10 6.50 10.25
C ARG A 110 11.18 7.63 10.66
N PRO A 111 11.06 7.89 11.98
CA PRO A 111 10.36 9.06 12.47
C PRO A 111 10.96 10.30 11.80
N ASP A 112 10.11 11.21 11.34
CA ASP A 112 10.45 12.45 10.60
C ASP A 112 10.72 12.35 9.08
N GLN A 113 10.79 11.13 8.52
CA GLN A 113 10.84 10.95 7.06
C GLN A 113 9.44 10.73 6.46
N PRO A 114 9.25 10.99 5.15
CA PRO A 114 8.05 10.59 4.44
C PRO A 114 7.81 9.09 4.57
N ALA A 115 6.59 8.72 4.96
CA ALA A 115 6.21 7.33 5.16
C ALA A 115 5.55 6.75 3.90
N CYS A 116 4.65 7.51 3.28
CA CYS A 116 3.92 7.11 2.08
C CYS A 116 4.68 7.50 0.79
N CYS A 117 5.96 7.14 0.69
CA CYS A 117 6.85 7.56 -0.40
C CYS A 117 7.52 6.41 -1.18
N LYS A 118 7.58 5.18 -0.65
CA LYS A 118 8.20 4.02 -1.30
C LYS A 118 7.48 2.71 -0.93
N PRO A 119 6.35 2.37 -1.58
CA PRO A 119 5.66 3.15 -2.62
C PRO A 119 4.84 4.31 -2.06
N GLY A 120 4.44 5.25 -2.92
CA GLY A 120 3.53 6.35 -2.60
C GLY A 120 3.96 7.70 -3.20
N PHE A 121 3.29 8.78 -2.81
CA PHE A 121 3.38 10.10 -3.44
C PHE A 121 3.98 11.18 -2.53
N GLU A 122 4.21 10.87 -1.26
CA GLU A 122 4.73 11.80 -0.27
C GLU A 122 6.19 12.17 -0.56
N THR A 123 6.54 13.43 -0.37
CA THR A 123 7.93 13.91 -0.49
C THR A 123 8.39 14.60 0.79
N LEU A 124 9.67 14.94 0.85
CA LEU A 124 10.24 15.71 1.96
C LEU A 124 9.78 17.18 1.96
N HIS A 125 9.18 17.68 0.88
CA HIS A 125 9.00 19.11 0.64
C HIS A 125 7.52 19.45 0.55
N GLU A 126 7.14 20.59 1.11
CA GLU A 126 5.81 21.16 0.92
C GLU A 126 5.59 21.48 -0.59
N PRO A 127 4.36 21.38 -1.12
CA PRO A 127 3.12 21.06 -0.41
C PRO A 127 2.83 19.55 -0.31
N PHE A 128 3.78 18.68 -0.68
CA PHE A 128 3.59 17.23 -0.82
C PHE A 128 4.07 16.41 0.38
N ARG A 129 4.36 17.09 1.50
CA ARG A 129 4.70 16.48 2.78
C ARG A 129 3.44 16.33 3.63
N LEU A 130 3.16 15.13 4.13
CA LEU A 130 2.01 14.91 5.00
C LEU A 130 2.31 15.45 6.41
N LYS A 131 1.36 16.18 6.98
CA LYS A 131 1.43 16.74 8.34
C LYS A 131 1.13 15.73 9.43
N THR A 132 0.53 14.60 9.05
CA THR A 132 0.24 13.47 9.93
C THR A 132 0.36 12.20 9.11
N HIS A 133 0.74 11.11 9.77
CA HIS A 133 0.75 9.76 9.20
C HIS A 133 -0.31 8.86 9.86
N ASP A 134 -1.23 9.41 10.66
CA ASP A 134 -2.43 8.70 11.11
C ASP A 134 -3.47 8.68 9.98
N LEU A 135 -3.79 7.47 9.52
CA LEU A 135 -4.73 7.23 8.44
C LEU A 135 -6.10 7.86 8.70
N ARG A 136 -6.58 7.88 9.95
CA ARG A 136 -7.89 8.49 10.27
C ARG A 136 -7.91 9.97 9.92
N GLY A 137 -6.84 10.67 10.26
CA GLY A 137 -6.64 12.08 9.88
C GLY A 137 -6.51 12.26 8.37
N LEU A 138 -5.76 11.36 7.71
CA LEU A 138 -5.52 11.40 6.27
C LEU A 138 -6.75 11.10 5.41
N LEU A 139 -7.71 10.33 5.93
CA LEU A 139 -9.01 10.10 5.29
C LEU A 139 -10.03 11.20 5.63
N GLY A 140 -9.66 12.18 6.47
CA GLY A 140 -10.56 13.24 6.92
C GLY A 140 -11.73 12.73 7.77
N ARG A 141 -11.56 11.58 8.44
CA ARG A 141 -12.62 10.94 9.21
C ARG A 141 -12.55 11.37 10.68
N PRO A 142 -13.69 11.71 11.32
CA PRO A 142 -13.71 12.05 12.74
C PRO A 142 -13.32 10.85 13.60
N ALA A 143 -12.54 11.11 14.65
CA ALA A 143 -11.96 10.10 15.54
C ALA A 143 -12.99 9.21 16.26
N THR A 144 -14.25 9.65 16.34
CA THR A 144 -15.37 8.94 16.96
C THR A 144 -16.06 7.94 16.04
N SER A 145 -15.75 7.91 14.74
CA SER A 145 -16.31 6.92 13.82
C SER A 145 -15.53 5.60 13.94
N ALA A 146 -16.02 4.70 14.79
CA ALA A 146 -15.67 3.28 14.74
C ALA A 146 -16.18 2.58 13.46
N ASP A 147 -16.89 3.32 12.61
CA ASP A 147 -17.58 2.79 11.45
C ASP A 147 -16.63 2.20 10.41
N SER A 148 -17.03 1.06 9.87
CA SER A 148 -16.51 0.54 8.62
C SER A 148 -16.69 1.60 7.52
N TRP A 149 -15.66 1.83 6.72
CA TRP A 149 -15.74 2.70 5.56
C TRP A 149 -15.73 1.88 4.27
N HIS A 150 -16.61 2.24 3.34
CA HIS A 150 -16.66 1.64 2.02
C HIS A 150 -15.50 2.16 1.16
N VAL A 151 -14.58 1.28 0.80
CA VAL A 151 -13.47 1.60 -0.09
C VAL A 151 -13.97 1.48 -1.54
N ASP A 152 -14.01 2.60 -2.26
CA ASP A 152 -14.37 2.64 -3.67
C ASP A 152 -13.46 3.58 -4.46
N ALA A 153 -13.68 3.65 -5.78
CA ALA A 153 -12.88 4.46 -6.68
C ALA A 153 -13.26 5.96 -6.70
N GLN A 154 -14.39 6.35 -6.10
CA GLN A 154 -14.90 7.73 -6.14
C GLN A 154 -13.85 8.77 -5.71
N PRO A 155 -13.15 8.64 -4.57
CA PRO A 155 -12.20 9.66 -4.14
C PRO A 155 -11.04 9.82 -5.12
N ARG A 156 -10.68 8.77 -5.87
CA ARG A 156 -9.60 8.83 -6.85
C ARG A 156 -10.04 9.46 -8.18
N VAL A 157 -11.29 9.28 -8.59
CA VAL A 157 -11.80 9.74 -9.89
C VAL A 157 -12.35 11.17 -9.81
N ALA A 158 -13.09 11.49 -8.76
CA ALA A 158 -13.74 12.78 -8.61
C ALA A 158 -12.89 13.74 -7.79
N LEU A 159 -12.67 14.95 -8.31
CA LEU A 159 -12.21 16.08 -7.50
C LEU A 159 -13.36 16.58 -6.62
N LEU A 160 -13.02 17.10 -5.44
CA LEU A 160 -14.02 17.74 -4.58
C LEU A 160 -14.68 18.92 -5.33
N PRO A 161 -16.00 19.15 -5.16
CA PRO A 161 -16.72 20.23 -5.86
C PRO A 161 -16.10 21.62 -5.67
N SER A 162 -15.42 21.85 -4.54
CA SER A 162 -14.73 23.11 -4.25
C SER A 162 -13.43 23.32 -5.05
N GLY A 163 -12.91 22.30 -5.75
CA GLY A 163 -11.62 22.30 -6.45
C GLY A 163 -10.38 22.45 -5.55
N LYS A 164 -10.57 22.83 -4.29
CA LYS A 164 -9.51 23.03 -3.30
C LYS A 164 -8.96 21.69 -2.79
N LEU A 165 -7.65 21.49 -2.99
CA LEU A 165 -6.90 20.34 -2.50
C LEU A 165 -6.10 20.70 -1.24
N PHE A 166 -5.96 19.74 -0.33
CA PHE A 166 -5.14 19.82 0.88
C PHE A 166 -4.07 18.72 0.88
N PRO A 167 -3.06 18.80 -0.01
CA PRO A 167 -2.08 17.72 -0.24
C PRO A 167 -1.23 17.36 0.98
N GLY A 168 -1.02 18.28 1.92
CA GLY A 168 -0.34 17.98 3.18
C GLY A 168 -1.24 17.39 4.28
N ARG A 169 -2.54 17.20 4.03
CA ARG A 169 -3.51 16.75 5.05
C ARG A 169 -4.35 15.55 4.65
N ARG A 170 -4.60 15.34 3.35
CA ARG A 170 -5.43 14.25 2.85
C ARG A 170 -4.64 13.38 1.88
N LEU A 171 -4.73 12.07 2.04
CA LEU A 171 -3.98 11.11 1.22
C LEU A 171 -4.37 11.23 -0.25
N VAL A 172 -5.66 11.37 -0.55
CA VAL A 172 -6.12 11.47 -1.94
C VAL A 172 -5.80 12.82 -2.59
N ASP A 173 -5.90 13.92 -1.84
CA ASP A 173 -5.53 15.24 -2.32
C ASP A 173 -4.04 15.33 -2.66
N LEU A 174 -3.18 14.63 -1.88
CA LEU A 174 -1.76 14.48 -2.18
C LEU A 174 -1.55 13.84 -3.56
N GLU A 175 -2.26 12.73 -3.82
CA GLU A 175 -2.16 12.03 -5.09
C GLU A 175 -2.66 12.88 -6.26
N HIS A 176 -3.82 13.52 -6.12
CA HIS A 176 -4.35 14.42 -7.14
C HIS A 176 -3.39 15.57 -7.44
N ALA A 177 -2.85 16.22 -6.41
CA ALA A 177 -1.92 17.32 -6.57
C ALA A 177 -0.59 16.87 -7.21
N ARG A 178 -0.06 15.70 -6.85
CA ARG A 178 1.16 15.14 -7.46
C ARG A 178 0.94 14.75 -8.91
N MET A 179 -0.17 14.09 -9.22
CA MET A 179 -0.50 13.74 -10.61
C MET A 179 -0.66 14.99 -11.45
N HIS A 180 -1.35 16.02 -10.95
CA HIS A 180 -1.47 17.30 -11.64
C HIS A 180 -0.10 17.96 -11.86
N ASP A 181 0.76 18.04 -10.84
CA ASP A 181 2.12 18.61 -10.96
C ASP A 181 3.03 17.88 -11.96
N MET A 182 2.88 16.56 -12.09
CA MET A 182 3.69 15.75 -13.01
C MET A 182 3.18 15.79 -14.45
N LEU A 183 1.87 15.98 -14.64
CA LEU A 183 1.24 15.97 -15.97
C LEU A 183 1.22 17.36 -16.63
N LEU A 184 1.51 18.42 -15.88
CA LEU A 184 1.69 19.75 -16.47
C LEU A 184 2.96 19.81 -17.32
N PRO A 185 2.93 20.50 -18.48
CA PRO A 185 4.13 20.79 -19.25
C PRO A 185 5.21 21.44 -18.37
N MET A 186 6.48 21.07 -18.58
CA MET A 186 7.63 21.60 -17.81
C MET A 186 7.65 23.14 -17.76
N THR A 187 7.15 23.81 -18.79
CA THR A 187 7.04 25.27 -18.90
C THR A 187 6.01 25.91 -17.96
N LEU A 188 5.06 25.13 -17.44
CA LEU A 188 4.02 25.57 -16.50
C LEU A 188 4.24 25.04 -15.08
N ARG A 189 5.30 24.26 -14.86
CA ARG A 189 5.69 23.86 -13.50
C ARG A 189 6.15 25.09 -12.73
N ARG A 190 5.51 25.35 -11.58
CA ARG A 190 6.05 26.32 -10.64
C ARG A 190 7.44 25.84 -10.21
N PRO A 191 8.47 26.69 -10.21
CA PRO A 191 9.80 26.29 -9.77
C PRO A 191 9.71 25.73 -8.35
N SER A 192 10.26 24.53 -8.18
CA SER A 192 10.48 23.95 -6.87
C SER A 192 11.39 24.89 -6.09
N ALA A 193 11.01 25.27 -4.87
CA ALA A 193 11.81 26.14 -3.99
C ALA A 193 13.14 25.51 -3.51
N ALA A 194 13.66 24.51 -4.22
CA ALA A 194 14.90 23.79 -3.93
C ALA A 194 16.02 24.05 -4.96
N GLU A 195 15.83 24.99 -5.90
CA GLU A 195 16.83 25.36 -6.91
C GLU A 195 17.19 26.87 -6.88
N ALA A 196 17.15 27.48 -5.69
CA ALA A 196 17.68 28.83 -5.44
C ALA A 196 18.60 28.83 -4.22
#